data_AF-A0A9P4WT72-F1
#
_entry.id   AF-A0A9P4WT72-F1
#
_cell.length_a   1.000
_cell.length_b   1.000
_cell.length_c   1.000
_cell.angle_alpha   90.00
_cell.angle_beta   90.00
_cell.angle_gamma   90.00
#
_symmetry.space_group_name_H-M   'P 1'
#
loop_
_entity.id
_entity.type
_entity.pdbx_description
1 polymer ?
#
loop_
_entity_poly.entity_id
_entity_poly.type
_entity_poly.pdbx_seq_one_letter_code
_entity_poly.pdbx_strand_id
1 'polypeptide(L)'
;MTSLIVAEGPGAVNAETERSPHILEHIDAAIIEARSECLGFSKLMNNKLPKELRDLVYGHLCHEDRRIPIGPYYHFRKYEPFVGKGTEYSDTQYCPRDGDLQTELADNKIRVDHDIYPEEDLILPKSHLFDPNYMGEDVAVELLEVYWESNRFSACNVEGGLDELCKAVPVNTASSELVPLDHVRDLQLRMKFEHLTPCVGKFEQYTGFQIGHIAELESNLRAAVNTLRMFRTRIVTIPHELKIEIVLMTDLHKLRLSQELGGDARAYFINFLQTIRNMVYELLYDCEYIVVRVTHQDDGLMAFPKDYTGLFNLTKEQWAYEKSRQSPNCDWAENFWILPVNCDLLPVHDQAKLGGYNIDQLDEFVRSRWGVGDIFRETVSIEPIVEGPYWPVGRPVDALFARERQNTPTLIYDEQCN
;
A
#
# COMPACT_ATOMS: atom_id res chain seq x y z
N MET A 1 -24.36 21.44 30.22
CA MET A 1 -23.41 21.08 29.15
C MET A 1 -22.28 22.08 29.19
N THR A 2 -21.21 21.73 29.89
CA THR A 2 -20.05 22.60 30.08
C THR A 2 -19.04 22.23 29.00
N SER A 3 -18.91 23.09 27.99
CA SER A 3 -17.94 22.93 26.90
C SER A 3 -16.53 23.03 27.43
N LEU A 4 -15.72 21.98 27.23
CA LEU A 4 -14.27 22.06 27.33
C LEU A 4 -13.76 22.91 26.15
N ILE A 5 -13.23 24.09 26.47
CA ILE A 5 -12.54 24.95 25.52
C ILE A 5 -11.08 24.48 25.49
N VAL A 6 -10.66 23.90 24.37
CA VAL A 6 -9.24 23.70 24.06
C VAL A 6 -8.79 24.98 23.33
N ALA A 7 -7.87 25.72 23.94
CA ALA A 7 -7.28 26.91 23.35
C ALA A 7 -5.96 26.51 22.68
N GLU A 8 -5.87 26.66 21.36
CA GLU A 8 -4.60 26.54 20.64
C GLU A 8 -4.22 27.89 20.01
N GLY A 9 -3.03 28.34 20.36
CA GLY A 9 -2.33 29.46 19.76
C GLY A 9 -0.81 29.30 19.97
N PRO A 10 0.03 29.76 19.04
CA PRO A 10 1.47 29.50 19.04
C PRO A 10 2.18 30.34 20.11
N GLY A 11 2.14 29.80 21.32
CA GLY A 11 2.73 30.32 22.55
C GLY A 11 2.57 29.36 23.74
N ALA A 12 2.03 28.15 23.51
CA ALA A 12 1.84 27.13 24.54
C ALA A 12 3.14 26.34 24.79
N VAL A 13 4.18 27.04 25.24
CA VAL A 13 5.33 26.40 25.89
C VAL A 13 4.88 26.07 27.32
N ASN A 14 4.77 24.77 27.62
CA ASN A 14 4.68 24.20 28.97
C ASN A 14 3.49 24.64 29.83
N ALA A 15 2.26 24.37 29.35
CA ALA A 15 1.08 24.32 30.22
C ALA A 15 0.61 22.86 30.39
N GLU A 16 1.52 21.96 30.77
CA GLU A 16 1.13 20.80 31.59
C GLU A 16 0.61 21.38 32.91
N THR A 17 -0.66 21.74 32.88
CA THR A 17 -1.39 22.22 34.04
C THR A 17 -1.37 21.06 35.02
N GLU A 18 -0.63 21.16 36.11
CA GLU A 18 -0.66 20.21 37.23
C GLU A 18 -2.13 20.06 37.67
N ARG A 19 -2.83 19.09 37.07
CA ARG A 19 -4.21 18.80 37.44
C ARG A 19 -4.16 18.32 38.88
N SER A 20 -4.86 19.04 39.76
CA SER A 20 -4.94 18.69 41.18
C SER A 20 -5.24 17.20 41.32
N PRO A 21 -4.53 16.44 42.20
CA PRO A 21 -4.74 15.00 42.39
C PRO A 21 -6.21 14.64 42.61
N HIS A 22 -6.95 15.53 43.29
CA HIS A 22 -8.37 15.39 43.54
C HIS A 22 -9.22 15.42 42.25
N ILE A 23 -8.84 16.21 41.23
CA ILE A 23 -9.53 16.23 39.93
C ILE A 23 -9.29 14.91 39.18
N LEU A 24 -8.07 14.36 39.25
CA LEU A 24 -7.75 13.07 38.64
C LEU A 24 -8.55 11.93 39.30
N GLU A 25 -8.65 11.91 40.63
CA GLU A 25 -9.46 10.93 41.36
C GLU A 25 -10.94 10.97 40.96
N HIS A 26 -11.54 12.15 40.79
CA HIS A 26 -12.93 12.27 40.33
C HIS A 26 -13.11 11.82 38.88
N ILE A 27 -12.14 12.10 38.01
CA ILE A 27 -12.15 11.63 36.61
C ILE A 27 -12.07 10.11 36.57
N ASP A 28 -11.17 9.50 37.34
CA ASP A 28 -11.00 8.05 37.39
C ASP A 28 -12.26 7.36 37.93
N ALA A 29 -12.87 7.91 38.99
CA ALA A 29 -14.12 7.40 39.53
C ALA A 29 -15.27 7.44 38.50
N ALA A 30 -15.40 8.57 37.77
CA ALA A 30 -16.40 8.71 36.71
C ALA A 30 -16.15 7.75 35.53
N ILE A 31 -14.89 7.52 35.15
CA ILE A 31 -14.53 6.55 34.11
C ILE A 31 -14.88 5.12 34.55
N ILE A 32 -14.64 4.77 35.81
CA ILE A 32 -14.98 3.45 36.37
C ILE A 32 -16.50 3.24 36.38
N GLU A 33 -17.27 4.25 36.80
CA GLU A 33 -18.73 4.19 36.81
C GLU A 33 -19.29 4.05 35.38
N ALA A 34 -18.85 4.89 34.45
CA ALA A 34 -19.25 4.81 33.05
C ALA A 34 -18.91 3.44 32.42
N ARG A 35 -17.73 2.89 32.69
CA ARG A 35 -17.34 1.54 32.28
C ARG A 35 -18.30 0.48 32.80
N SER A 36 -18.66 0.57 34.07
CA SER A 36 -19.56 -0.39 34.71
C SER A 36 -20.97 -0.33 34.11
N GLU A 37 -21.49 0.86 33.86
CA GLU A 37 -22.80 1.06 33.23
C GLU A 37 -22.81 0.56 31.78
N CYS A 38 -21.80 0.92 30.98
CA CYS A 38 -21.65 0.46 29.60
C CYS A 38 -21.58 -1.07 29.52
N LEU A 39 -20.77 -1.70 30.37
CA LEU A 39 -20.68 -3.16 30.45
C LEU A 39 -22.00 -3.80 30.87
N GLY A 40 -22.76 -3.17 31.78
CA GLY A 40 -24.09 -3.62 32.17
C GLY A 40 -25.08 -3.58 31.00
N PHE A 41 -25.05 -2.48 30.24
CA PHE A 41 -25.91 -2.28 29.08
C PHE A 41 -25.55 -3.21 27.92
N SER A 42 -24.26 -3.35 27.59
CA SER A 42 -23.79 -4.24 26.52
C SER A 42 -24.17 -5.70 26.81
N LYS A 43 -24.01 -6.15 28.05
CA LYS A 43 -24.46 -7.50 28.49
C LYS A 43 -25.96 -7.65 28.39
N LEU A 44 -26.74 -6.64 28.79
CA LEU A 44 -28.20 -6.70 28.65
C LEU A 44 -28.59 -6.83 27.17
N MET A 45 -27.98 -6.02 26.30
CA MET A 45 -28.22 -6.05 24.86
C MET A 45 -27.87 -7.42 24.26
N ASN A 46 -26.68 -7.95 24.56
CA ASN A 46 -26.24 -9.27 24.10
C ASN A 46 -27.20 -10.39 24.52
N ASN A 47 -27.69 -10.35 25.76
CA ASN A 47 -28.60 -11.37 26.30
C ASN A 47 -30.06 -11.25 25.86
N LYS A 48 -30.53 -10.05 25.50
CA LYS A 48 -31.95 -9.79 25.25
C LYS A 48 -32.30 -9.60 23.78
N LEU A 49 -31.37 -9.10 22.98
CA LEU A 49 -31.60 -8.91 21.55
C LEU A 49 -31.14 -10.15 20.76
N PRO A 50 -31.91 -10.59 19.76
CA PRO A 50 -31.42 -11.58 18.80
C PRO A 50 -30.26 -10.99 17.97
N LYS A 51 -29.42 -11.87 17.40
CA LYS A 51 -28.18 -11.47 16.72
C LYS A 51 -28.44 -10.41 15.65
N GLU A 52 -29.48 -10.57 14.86
CA GLU A 52 -29.82 -9.67 13.75
C GLU A 52 -30.10 -8.24 14.22
N LEU A 53 -30.74 -8.08 15.40
CA LEU A 53 -30.96 -6.74 15.97
C LEU A 53 -29.68 -6.17 16.58
N ARG A 54 -28.76 -7.01 17.07
CA ARG A 54 -27.45 -6.56 17.54
C ARG A 54 -26.59 -6.09 16.39
N ASP A 55 -26.55 -6.84 15.29
CA ASP A 55 -25.81 -6.47 14.08
C ASP A 55 -26.27 -5.12 13.52
N LEU A 56 -27.58 -4.81 13.60
CA LEU A 56 -28.11 -3.47 13.25
C LEU A 56 -27.59 -2.37 14.17
N VAL A 57 -27.53 -2.61 15.48
CA VAL A 57 -27.00 -1.65 16.45
C VAL A 57 -25.49 -1.47 16.26
N TYR A 58 -24.74 -2.56 16.14
CA TYR A 58 -23.30 -2.54 15.89
C TYR A 58 -22.98 -1.81 14.60
N GLY A 59 -23.68 -2.12 13.51
CA GLY A 59 -23.53 -1.43 12.23
C GLY A 59 -23.77 0.07 12.36
N HIS A 60 -24.80 0.51 13.11
CA HIS A 60 -25.00 1.93 13.36
C HIS A 60 -23.87 2.58 14.17
N LEU A 61 -23.26 1.84 15.10
CA LEU A 61 -22.20 2.36 15.97
C LEU A 61 -20.83 2.40 15.29
N CYS A 62 -20.55 1.50 14.35
CA CYS A 62 -19.20 1.30 13.81
C CYS A 62 -19.07 1.56 12.31
N HIS A 63 -20.16 1.86 11.61
CA HIS A 63 -20.11 2.17 10.18
C HIS A 63 -19.57 3.58 9.92
N GLU A 64 -18.61 3.64 9.02
CA GLU A 64 -18.00 4.85 8.49
C GLU A 64 -18.36 4.97 7.01
N ASP A 65 -18.85 6.15 6.61
CA ASP A 65 -19.07 6.46 5.20
C ASP A 65 -17.74 6.57 4.42
N ARG A 66 -16.62 6.74 5.11
CA ARG A 66 -15.29 6.98 4.52
C ARG A 66 -14.47 5.69 4.44
N ARG A 67 -13.44 5.66 3.58
CA ARG A 67 -12.46 4.56 3.59
C ARG A 67 -11.55 4.71 4.80
N ILE A 68 -11.40 3.65 5.59
CA ILE A 68 -10.58 3.63 6.80
C ILE A 68 -9.15 3.17 6.46
N PRO A 69 -8.10 3.94 6.78
CA PRO A 69 -6.72 3.54 6.58
C PRO A 69 -6.29 2.42 7.54
N ILE A 70 -5.56 1.40 7.05
CA ILE A 70 -4.99 0.29 7.83
C ILE A 70 -3.47 0.29 7.72
N GLY A 71 -2.79 0.65 8.80
CA GLY A 71 -1.34 0.70 8.86
C GLY A 71 -0.86 1.85 9.74
N PRO A 72 0.44 2.13 9.73
CA PRO A 72 1.01 3.23 10.50
C PRO A 72 0.47 4.60 10.07
N TYR A 73 0.62 5.58 10.96
CA TYR A 73 0.08 6.94 10.88
C TYR A 73 0.39 7.68 9.56
N TYR A 74 1.36 7.24 8.75
CA TYR A 74 1.79 7.87 7.50
C TYR A 74 1.09 7.31 6.24
N HIS A 75 -0.12 6.81 6.40
CA HIS A 75 -0.93 6.25 5.32
C HIS A 75 -1.13 7.18 4.13
N PHE A 76 -1.20 8.47 4.42
CA PHE A 76 -1.38 9.48 3.39
C PHE A 76 -0.04 10.08 3.00
N ARG A 77 0.84 10.43 3.95
CA ARG A 77 2.05 11.26 3.74
C ARG A 77 2.86 10.93 2.48
N LYS A 78 3.27 11.98 1.75
CA LYS A 78 4.36 11.88 0.78
C LYS A 78 5.71 11.94 1.51
N TYR A 79 6.51 10.87 1.49
CA TYR A 79 7.88 10.96 2.02
C TYR A 79 8.69 11.94 1.19
N GLU A 80 9.16 13.01 1.83
CA GLU A 80 10.14 13.89 1.22
C GLU A 80 11.49 13.15 1.20
N PRO A 81 12.24 13.20 0.09
CA PRO A 81 13.59 12.67 0.08
C PRO A 81 14.42 13.35 1.16
N PHE A 82 15.20 12.57 1.89
CA PHE A 82 16.16 13.07 2.87
C PHE A 82 17.24 13.89 2.14
N VAL A 83 16.96 15.15 1.85
CA VAL A 83 17.94 16.09 1.33
C VAL A 83 18.79 16.47 2.54
N GLY A 84 20.07 16.10 2.53
CA GLY A 84 21.02 16.27 3.63
C GLY A 84 21.28 17.72 4.03
N LYS A 85 20.25 18.40 4.55
CA LYS A 85 20.41 19.61 5.34
C LYS A 85 20.60 19.16 6.77
N GLY A 86 21.81 19.39 7.27
CA GLY A 86 22.23 18.98 8.60
C GLY A 86 21.19 19.34 9.66
N THR A 87 20.86 18.35 10.48
CA THR A 87 20.43 18.47 11.87
C THR A 87 19.95 19.86 12.31
N GLU A 88 18.79 20.27 11.82
CA GLU A 88 17.77 20.86 12.67
C GLU A 88 16.58 19.93 12.51
N TYR A 89 16.00 19.51 13.64
CA TYR A 89 14.76 18.74 13.64
C TYR A 89 13.81 19.41 12.64
N SER A 90 13.43 18.67 11.60
CA SER A 90 12.33 19.08 10.73
C SER A 90 11.12 19.19 11.64
N ASP A 91 10.80 20.39 12.09
CA ASP A 91 9.51 20.74 12.66
C ASP A 91 8.47 20.25 11.65
N THR A 92 7.81 19.16 12.00
CA THR A 92 6.74 18.50 11.27
C THR A 92 5.47 19.34 11.29
N GLN A 93 5.59 20.66 11.17
CA GLN A 93 4.45 21.57 11.06
C GLN A 93 3.98 21.58 9.62
N TYR A 94 2.99 20.72 9.34
CA TYR A 94 2.18 20.80 8.14
C TYR A 94 1.52 22.18 8.07
N CYS A 95 1.87 22.96 7.04
CA CYS A 95 1.13 24.14 6.65
C CYS A 95 0.20 23.72 5.50
N PRO A 96 -1.10 23.46 5.74
CA PRO A 96 -2.04 23.24 4.64
C PRO A 96 -1.92 24.42 3.69
N ARG A 97 -1.74 24.17 2.38
CA ARG A 97 -1.90 25.25 1.41
C ARG A 97 -3.39 25.59 1.38
N ASP A 98 -3.71 26.87 1.51
CA ASP A 98 -5.08 27.35 1.30
C ASP A 98 -5.56 26.87 -0.09
N GLY A 99 -6.45 25.87 -0.10
CA GLY A 99 -7.04 25.32 -1.32
C GLY A 99 -6.81 23.83 -1.60
N ASP A 100 -6.02 23.10 -0.81
CA ASP A 100 -5.83 21.63 -0.97
C ASP A 100 -7.03 20.80 -0.43
N LEU A 101 -8.24 21.34 -0.63
CA LEU A 101 -9.50 20.71 -0.27
C LEU A 101 -9.83 19.63 -1.31
N GLN A 102 -9.90 18.38 -0.84
CA GLN A 102 -10.74 17.30 -1.35
C GLN A 102 -11.37 17.58 -2.74
N THR A 103 -10.73 17.10 -3.82
CA THR A 103 -11.32 17.27 -5.16
C THR A 103 -12.36 16.19 -5.39
N GLU A 104 -13.65 16.57 -5.46
CA GLU A 104 -14.71 15.67 -5.93
C GLU A 104 -14.48 15.34 -7.42
N LEU A 105 -14.31 14.05 -7.70
CA LEU A 105 -14.19 13.48 -9.04
C LEU A 105 -15.58 13.30 -9.66
N ALA A 106 -15.64 13.17 -10.99
CA ALA A 106 -16.90 13.06 -11.75
C ALA A 106 -17.75 11.81 -11.41
N ASP A 107 -17.22 10.86 -10.64
CA ASP A 107 -17.90 9.67 -10.13
C ASP A 107 -18.30 9.78 -8.65
N ASN A 108 -18.36 11.00 -8.10
CA ASN A 108 -18.58 11.31 -6.68
C ASN A 108 -17.50 10.73 -5.74
N LYS A 109 -16.34 10.33 -6.26
CA LYS A 109 -15.21 9.96 -5.39
C LYS A 109 -14.42 11.20 -5.00
N ILE A 110 -13.92 11.21 -3.77
CA ILE A 110 -13.11 12.33 -3.28
C ILE A 110 -11.64 11.97 -3.47
N ARG A 111 -10.88 12.82 -4.19
CA ARG A 111 -9.42 12.80 -4.17
C ARG A 111 -8.98 13.41 -2.84
N VAL A 112 -8.60 12.55 -1.91
CA VAL A 112 -8.02 12.94 -0.62
C VAL A 112 -6.54 13.21 -0.83
N ASP A 113 -6.08 14.42 -0.48
CA ASP A 113 -4.66 14.76 -0.55
C ASP A 113 -3.86 13.88 0.40
N HIS A 114 -2.64 13.56 -0.03
CA HIS A 114 -1.73 12.60 0.57
C HIS A 114 -1.07 13.12 1.85
N ASP A 115 -1.64 14.06 2.58
CA ASP A 115 -1.03 14.57 3.83
C ASP A 115 -2.05 14.72 4.97
N ILE A 116 -3.27 14.21 4.78
CA ILE A 116 -4.35 14.33 5.75
C ILE A 116 -4.23 13.22 6.80
N TYR A 117 -4.05 13.62 8.07
CA TYR A 117 -4.15 12.73 9.22
C TYR A 117 -5.53 12.05 9.23
N PRO A 118 -5.66 10.80 9.75
CA PRO A 118 -6.99 10.28 10.01
C PRO A 118 -7.75 11.31 10.85
N GLU A 119 -8.91 11.74 10.35
CA GLU A 119 -9.75 12.71 11.04
C GLU A 119 -10.03 12.17 12.46
N GLU A 120 -10.00 13.05 13.46
CA GLU A 120 -10.10 12.66 14.88
C GLU A 120 -11.40 11.92 15.22
N ASP A 121 -12.38 11.96 14.31
CA ASP A 121 -13.69 11.34 14.45
C ASP A 121 -13.78 9.91 13.88
N LEU A 122 -12.73 9.39 13.21
CA LEU A 122 -12.73 8.03 12.67
C LEU A 122 -12.72 6.98 13.79
N ILE A 123 -13.66 6.04 13.73
CA ILE A 123 -13.68 4.89 14.61
C ILE A 123 -12.59 3.90 14.18
N LEU A 124 -11.54 3.77 15.00
CA LEU A 124 -10.44 2.83 14.77
C LEU A 124 -10.55 1.60 15.68
N PRO A 125 -9.91 0.46 15.35
CA PRO A 125 -9.95 -0.76 16.17
C PRO A 125 -9.43 -0.58 17.61
N LYS A 126 -8.71 0.50 17.90
CA LYS A 126 -8.23 0.87 19.24
C LYS A 126 -9.25 1.69 20.04
N SER A 127 -10.42 2.00 19.49
CA SER A 127 -11.50 2.69 20.17
C SER A 127 -11.99 1.88 21.37
N HIS A 128 -12.46 2.58 22.41
CA HIS A 128 -13.07 1.97 23.59
C HIS A 128 -14.30 1.09 23.26
N LEU A 129 -14.94 1.32 22.10
CA LEU A 129 -16.02 0.48 21.57
C LEU A 129 -15.58 -0.96 21.30
N PHE A 130 -14.29 -1.21 21.11
CA PHE A 130 -13.73 -2.54 20.87
C PHE A 130 -12.94 -3.07 22.06
N ASP A 131 -12.87 -2.32 23.18
CA ASP A 131 -12.18 -2.77 24.39
C ASP A 131 -13.04 -3.80 25.14
N PRO A 132 -12.59 -5.06 25.27
CA PRO A 132 -13.32 -6.10 26.01
C PRO A 132 -13.59 -5.72 27.47
N ASN A 133 -12.74 -4.90 28.09
CA ASN A 133 -12.96 -4.44 29.46
C ASN A 133 -14.09 -3.41 29.57
N TYR A 134 -14.41 -2.74 28.46
CA TYR A 134 -15.45 -1.72 28.39
C TYR A 134 -16.79 -2.32 27.94
N MET A 135 -16.76 -3.13 26.88
CA MET A 135 -17.96 -3.67 26.24
C MET A 135 -18.28 -5.12 26.65
N GLY A 136 -17.32 -5.84 27.23
CA GLY A 136 -17.40 -7.28 27.45
C GLY A 136 -16.88 -8.06 26.23
N GLU A 137 -16.20 -9.18 26.48
CA GLU A 137 -15.50 -9.98 25.45
C GLU A 137 -16.40 -10.38 24.28
N ASP A 138 -17.56 -11.00 24.55
CA ASP A 138 -18.47 -11.46 23.50
C ASP A 138 -18.96 -10.32 22.60
N VAL A 139 -19.27 -9.17 23.20
CA VAL A 139 -19.74 -7.98 22.46
C VAL A 139 -18.61 -7.35 21.66
N ALA A 140 -17.41 -7.23 22.25
CA ALA A 140 -16.26 -6.66 21.56
C ALA A 140 -15.87 -7.47 20.31
N VAL A 141 -15.92 -8.80 20.39
CA VAL A 141 -15.70 -9.68 19.22
C VAL A 141 -16.78 -9.47 18.16
N GLU A 142 -18.07 -9.57 18.52
CA GLU A 142 -19.17 -9.35 17.56
C GLU A 142 -19.08 -7.96 16.89
N LEU A 143 -18.74 -6.92 17.66
CA LEU A 143 -18.64 -5.55 17.16
C LEU A 143 -17.44 -5.36 16.22
N LEU A 144 -16.30 -6.01 16.51
CA LEU A 144 -15.15 -6.05 15.59
C LEU A 144 -15.46 -6.77 14.28
N GLU A 145 -16.15 -7.92 14.34
CA GLU A 145 -16.58 -8.64 13.13
C GLU A 145 -17.45 -7.74 12.24
N VAL A 146 -18.48 -7.10 12.82
CA VAL A 146 -19.37 -6.17 12.10
C VAL A 146 -18.61 -4.95 11.59
N TYR A 147 -17.65 -4.42 12.34
CA TYR A 147 -16.81 -3.31 11.92
C TYR A 147 -15.99 -3.64 10.68
N TRP A 148 -15.30 -4.77 10.64
CA TRP A 148 -14.51 -5.15 9.47
C TRP A 148 -15.38 -5.54 8.26
N GLU A 149 -16.56 -6.12 8.50
CA GLU A 149 -17.48 -6.51 7.43
C GLU A 149 -18.21 -5.31 6.79
N SER A 150 -18.58 -4.31 7.60
CA SER A 150 -19.46 -3.21 7.16
C SER A 150 -18.71 -2.00 6.59
N ASN A 151 -17.39 -1.94 6.78
CA ASN A 151 -16.57 -0.78 6.40
C ASN A 151 -15.71 -1.04 5.16
N ARG A 152 -15.24 0.05 4.59
CA ARG A 152 -14.32 0.05 3.44
C ARG A 152 -12.95 0.42 3.91
N PHE A 153 -11.94 -0.32 3.48
CA PHE A 153 -10.58 -0.16 4.00
C PHE A 153 -9.58 0.24 2.93
N SER A 154 -8.48 0.84 3.37
CA SER A 154 -7.35 1.19 2.51
C SER A 154 -6.04 0.81 3.21
N ALA A 155 -5.25 -0.08 2.61
CA ALA A 155 -3.96 -0.53 3.12
C ALA A 155 -2.83 -0.13 2.15
N CYS A 156 -1.66 0.27 2.67
CA CYS A 156 -0.50 0.64 1.87
C CYS A 156 0.57 -0.45 1.91
N ASN A 157 1.36 -0.57 0.85
CA ASN A 157 2.51 -1.49 0.78
C ASN A 157 3.76 -1.01 1.55
N VAL A 158 3.67 0.10 2.28
CA VAL A 158 4.77 0.66 3.08
C VAL A 158 4.60 0.33 4.55
N GLU A 159 5.72 0.26 5.28
CA GLU A 159 5.78 0.15 6.75
C GLU A 159 4.92 -0.98 7.35
N GLY A 160 4.71 -2.08 6.61
CA GLY A 160 3.99 -3.25 7.12
C GLY A 160 2.46 -3.11 7.19
N GLY A 161 1.85 -2.11 6.56
CA GLY A 161 0.39 -1.93 6.57
C GLY A 161 -0.40 -3.14 6.08
N LEU A 162 0.09 -3.83 5.04
CA LEU A 162 -0.50 -5.10 4.57
C LEU A 162 -0.33 -6.25 5.56
N ASP A 163 0.77 -6.27 6.30
CA ASP A 163 1.02 -7.33 7.29
C ASP A 163 0.07 -7.20 8.48
N GLU A 164 -0.27 -5.97 8.89
CA GLU A 164 -1.24 -5.72 9.97
C GLU A 164 -2.63 -6.26 9.61
N LEU A 165 -3.07 -6.11 8.37
CA LEU A 165 -4.34 -6.65 7.89
C LEU A 165 -4.39 -8.19 7.94
N CYS A 166 -3.23 -8.83 7.78
CA CYS A 166 -3.10 -10.29 7.78
C CYS A 166 -2.83 -10.89 9.17
N LYS A 167 -2.54 -10.07 10.18
CA LYS A 167 -2.23 -10.53 11.54
C LYS A 167 -3.50 -10.63 12.38
N ALA A 168 -3.54 -11.66 13.22
CA ALA A 168 -4.56 -11.77 14.24
C ALA A 168 -4.52 -10.57 15.20
N VAL A 169 -5.67 -9.96 15.41
CA VAL A 169 -5.88 -8.98 16.46
C VAL A 169 -6.23 -9.74 17.74
N PRO A 170 -5.46 -9.57 18.83
CA PRO A 170 -5.79 -10.20 20.09
C PRO A 170 -7.00 -9.47 20.69
N VAL A 171 -8.16 -10.13 20.66
CA VAL A 171 -9.36 -9.62 21.33
C VAL A 171 -9.46 -10.16 22.75
N ASN A 172 -8.92 -11.36 23.03
CA ASN A 172 -9.02 -12.02 24.33
C ASN A 172 -7.67 -12.51 24.88
N THR A 173 -7.66 -12.85 26.18
CA THR A 173 -6.55 -13.58 26.82
C THR A 173 -6.53 -15.09 26.52
N ALA A 174 -7.57 -15.64 25.86
CA ALA A 174 -7.85 -17.09 25.95
C ALA A 174 -8.10 -17.91 24.67
N SER A 175 -8.20 -17.38 23.43
CA SER A 175 -7.94 -18.17 22.16
C SER A 175 -8.56 -17.62 20.86
N SER A 176 -9.54 -16.72 20.87
CA SER A 176 -10.15 -16.25 19.62
C SER A 176 -9.30 -15.14 18.98
N GLU A 177 -8.54 -15.54 17.95
CA GLU A 177 -7.79 -14.65 17.07
C GLU A 177 -8.70 -14.19 15.92
N LEU A 178 -9.04 -12.90 15.88
CA LEU A 178 -9.75 -12.30 14.75
C LEU A 178 -8.72 -11.78 13.74
N VAL A 179 -8.75 -12.27 12.52
CA VAL A 179 -7.88 -11.77 11.43
C VAL A 179 -8.70 -10.78 10.60
N PRO A 180 -8.38 -9.48 10.56
CA PRO A 180 -9.18 -8.46 9.87
C PRO A 180 -9.54 -8.84 8.43
N LEU A 181 -8.56 -9.35 7.68
CA LEU A 181 -8.73 -9.74 6.28
C LEU A 181 -9.84 -10.77 6.05
N ASP A 182 -10.16 -11.60 7.04
CA ASP A 182 -11.21 -12.62 6.96
C ASP A 182 -12.63 -12.03 6.99
N HIS A 183 -12.77 -10.75 7.30
CA HIS A 183 -14.06 -10.07 7.41
C HIS A 183 -14.22 -8.93 6.40
N VAL A 184 -13.11 -8.35 5.92
CA VAL A 184 -13.14 -7.23 4.96
C VAL A 184 -13.84 -7.62 3.66
N ARG A 185 -14.72 -6.74 3.17
CA ARG A 185 -15.49 -6.90 1.91
C ARG A 185 -15.10 -5.95 0.79
N ASP A 186 -14.55 -4.78 1.13
CA ASP A 186 -14.10 -3.76 0.18
C ASP A 186 -12.75 -3.21 0.66
N LEU A 187 -11.71 -3.53 -0.10
CA LEU A 187 -10.33 -3.23 0.23
C LEU A 187 -9.68 -2.45 -0.92
N GLN A 188 -9.05 -1.33 -0.58
CA GLN A 188 -8.14 -0.62 -1.45
C GLN A 188 -6.70 -0.93 -1.06
N LEU A 189 -5.88 -1.39 -2.01
CA LEU A 189 -4.45 -1.61 -1.85
C LEU A 189 -3.70 -0.48 -2.55
N ARG A 190 -3.06 0.40 -1.78
CA ARG A 190 -2.31 1.54 -2.30
C ARG A 190 -0.85 1.15 -2.45
N MET A 191 -0.39 1.12 -3.70
CA MET A 191 0.98 0.79 -4.07
C MET A 191 1.74 2.09 -4.30
N LYS A 192 2.40 2.59 -3.25
CA LYS A 192 3.11 3.87 -3.24
C LYS A 192 4.49 3.74 -3.88
N PHE A 193 4.58 4.03 -5.16
CA PHE A 193 5.84 3.98 -5.90
C PHE A 193 6.50 5.35 -6.08
N GLU A 194 5.78 6.44 -5.79
CA GLU A 194 6.31 7.80 -5.78
C GLU A 194 7.48 8.00 -4.79
N HIS A 195 7.60 7.14 -3.78
CA HIS A 195 8.73 7.15 -2.85
C HIS A 195 10.02 6.60 -3.45
N LEU A 196 9.92 5.91 -4.59
CA LEU A 196 11.08 5.37 -5.29
C LEU A 196 11.64 6.37 -6.31
N THR A 197 10.87 7.40 -6.68
CA THR A 197 11.23 8.41 -7.68
C THR A 197 12.39 9.33 -7.28
N PRO A 198 12.58 9.76 -6.02
CA PRO A 198 13.70 10.64 -5.67
C PRO A 198 15.08 10.01 -5.83
N CYS A 199 15.20 8.68 -5.75
CA CYS A 199 16.44 7.98 -6.07
C CYS A 199 16.76 8.10 -7.57
N VAL A 200 15.76 8.38 -8.41
CA VAL A 200 15.89 8.41 -9.87
C VAL A 200 16.48 9.71 -10.40
N GLY A 201 16.13 10.85 -9.82
CA GLY A 201 16.68 12.15 -10.24
C GLY A 201 18.19 12.31 -9.99
N LYS A 202 18.82 11.43 -9.20
CA LYS A 202 20.27 11.45 -8.95
C LYS A 202 21.09 10.76 -10.06
N PHE A 203 20.43 10.09 -11.01
CA PHE A 203 21.11 9.36 -12.09
C PHE A 203 21.78 10.25 -13.13
N GLU A 204 21.44 11.55 -13.17
CA GLU A 204 22.00 12.53 -14.11
C GLU A 204 23.47 12.92 -13.80
N GLN A 205 23.99 12.61 -12.61
CA GLN A 205 25.28 13.15 -12.14
C GLN A 205 26.47 12.18 -12.25
N TYR A 206 26.25 10.91 -12.61
CA TYR A 206 27.31 9.89 -12.57
C TYR A 206 27.79 9.45 -13.96
N THR A 207 29.04 9.74 -14.28
CA THR A 207 29.74 9.19 -15.45
C THR A 207 30.30 7.79 -15.13
N GLY A 208 29.56 6.72 -15.43
CA GLY A 208 30.04 5.33 -15.29
C GLY A 208 28.94 4.27 -15.26
N PHE A 209 29.33 2.99 -15.32
CA PHE A 209 28.43 1.83 -15.28
C PHE A 209 27.72 1.69 -13.92
N GLN A 210 26.39 1.89 -13.89
CA GLN A 210 25.60 2.15 -12.67
C GLN A 210 25.01 0.90 -11.99
N ILE A 211 25.75 -0.21 -11.94
CA ILE A 211 25.21 -1.49 -11.43
C ILE A 211 24.71 -1.43 -9.97
N GLY A 212 25.33 -0.60 -9.13
CA GLY A 212 24.88 -0.41 -7.74
C GLY A 212 23.52 0.27 -7.63
N HIS A 213 23.24 1.22 -8.53
CA HIS A 213 21.98 1.97 -8.55
C HIS A 213 20.82 1.15 -9.12
N ILE A 214 21.09 0.38 -10.17
CA ILE A 214 20.13 -0.62 -10.68
C ILE A 214 19.77 -1.59 -9.55
N ALA A 215 20.78 -2.10 -8.82
CA ALA A 215 20.55 -2.99 -7.68
C ALA A 215 19.72 -2.34 -6.55
N GLU A 216 19.86 -1.03 -6.30
CA GLU A 216 19.03 -0.32 -5.31
C GLU A 216 17.56 -0.20 -5.76
N LEU A 217 17.33 0.19 -7.02
CA LEU A 217 15.99 0.24 -7.61
C LEU A 217 15.31 -1.14 -7.57
N GLU A 218 16.05 -2.16 -7.97
CA GLU A 218 15.64 -3.55 -7.88
C GLU A 218 15.32 -3.95 -6.44
N SER A 219 16.13 -3.54 -5.46
CA SER A 219 15.88 -3.80 -4.04
C SER A 219 14.53 -3.23 -3.58
N ASN A 220 14.19 -2.02 -4.01
CA ASN A 220 12.90 -1.40 -3.68
C ASN A 220 11.72 -2.12 -4.34
N LEU A 221 11.85 -2.52 -5.61
CA LEU A 221 10.85 -3.34 -6.29
C LEU A 221 10.67 -4.69 -5.60
N ARG A 222 11.77 -5.32 -5.16
CA ARG A 222 11.77 -6.57 -4.38
C ARG A 222 11.09 -6.40 -3.04
N ALA A 223 11.35 -5.29 -2.34
CA ALA A 223 10.69 -4.98 -1.09
C ALA A 223 9.17 -4.93 -1.28
N ALA A 224 8.69 -4.27 -2.34
CA ALA A 224 7.27 -4.25 -2.67
C ALA A 224 6.71 -5.65 -2.98
N VAL A 225 7.41 -6.48 -3.78
CA VAL A 225 7.02 -7.89 -4.03
C VAL A 225 6.95 -8.68 -2.72
N ASN A 226 7.92 -8.50 -1.83
CA ASN A 226 7.99 -9.19 -0.55
C ASN A 226 6.83 -8.81 0.37
N THR A 227 6.46 -7.52 0.45
CA THR A 227 5.29 -7.08 1.23
C THR A 227 3.99 -7.69 0.70
N LEU A 228 3.86 -7.86 -0.61
CA LEU A 228 2.69 -8.52 -1.20
C LEU A 228 2.64 -10.03 -0.92
N ARG A 229 3.77 -10.68 -0.59
CA ARG A 229 3.84 -12.14 -0.43
C ARG A 229 2.98 -12.65 0.73
N MET A 230 3.00 -11.97 1.88
CA MET A 230 2.18 -12.34 3.03
C MET A 230 0.69 -12.21 2.69
N PHE A 231 0.31 -11.07 2.11
CA PHE A 231 -1.05 -10.81 1.65
C PHE A 231 -1.53 -11.88 0.67
N ARG A 232 -0.73 -12.21 -0.37
CA ARG A 232 -1.04 -13.25 -1.36
C ARG A 232 -1.24 -14.64 -0.76
N THR A 233 -0.43 -14.98 0.24
CA THR A 233 -0.54 -16.29 0.90
C THR A 233 -1.84 -16.40 1.69
N ARG A 234 -2.30 -15.28 2.27
CA ARG A 234 -3.55 -15.26 3.04
C ARG A 234 -4.78 -15.14 2.15
N ILE A 235 -4.76 -14.26 1.15
CA ILE A 235 -5.92 -13.92 0.34
C ILE A 235 -6.53 -15.13 -0.38
N VAL A 236 -5.71 -16.07 -0.83
CA VAL A 236 -6.18 -17.28 -1.54
C VAL A 236 -7.01 -18.22 -0.66
N THR A 237 -6.98 -18.02 0.66
CA THR A 237 -7.73 -18.83 1.63
C THR A 237 -9.04 -18.18 2.08
N ILE A 238 -9.36 -17.00 1.55
CA ILE A 238 -10.54 -16.25 1.93
C ILE A 238 -11.82 -16.93 1.40
N PRO A 239 -12.80 -17.23 2.28
CA PRO A 239 -13.99 -17.99 1.91
C PRO A 239 -15.15 -17.13 1.39
N HIS A 240 -14.93 -15.84 1.12
CA HIS A 240 -16.01 -14.87 0.96
C HIS A 240 -15.76 -13.82 -0.12
N GLU A 241 -16.83 -13.15 -0.55
CA GLU A 241 -16.73 -12.10 -1.58
C GLU A 241 -15.94 -10.90 -1.08
N LEU A 242 -14.91 -10.52 -1.84
CA LEU A 242 -14.05 -9.38 -1.54
C LEU A 242 -13.76 -8.58 -2.81
N LYS A 243 -14.05 -7.29 -2.76
CA LYS A 243 -13.72 -6.32 -3.80
C LYS A 243 -12.37 -5.69 -3.49
N ILE A 244 -11.40 -5.86 -4.37
CA ILE A 244 -10.06 -5.32 -4.24
C ILE A 244 -9.81 -4.27 -5.32
N GLU A 245 -9.50 -3.04 -4.91
CA GLU A 245 -8.96 -2.01 -5.79
C GLU A 245 -7.46 -1.83 -5.53
N ILE A 246 -6.63 -2.17 -6.50
CA ILE A 246 -5.19 -1.90 -6.45
C ILE A 246 -4.93 -0.53 -7.08
N VAL A 247 -4.55 0.45 -6.27
CA VAL A 247 -4.22 1.81 -6.72
C VAL A 247 -2.71 1.95 -6.84
N LEU A 248 -2.23 2.02 -8.07
CA LEU A 248 -0.85 2.36 -8.40
C LEU A 248 -0.67 3.86 -8.23
N MET A 249 0.20 4.26 -7.31
CA MET A 249 0.48 5.67 -7.04
C MET A 249 1.88 6.00 -7.53
N THR A 250 1.98 7.04 -8.36
CA THR A 250 3.23 7.44 -9.00
C THR A 250 3.35 8.97 -9.10
N ASP A 251 4.56 9.46 -9.37
CA ASP A 251 4.86 10.86 -9.65
C ASP A 251 5.86 10.93 -10.82
N LEU A 252 5.44 10.45 -11.99
CA LEU A 252 6.33 10.25 -13.14
C LEU A 252 6.62 11.57 -13.87
N HIS A 253 5.91 12.66 -13.56
CA HIS A 253 6.17 13.97 -14.13
C HIS A 253 7.60 14.44 -13.85
N LYS A 254 8.13 14.18 -12.65
CA LYS A 254 9.52 14.48 -12.30
C LYS A 254 10.53 13.80 -13.22
N LEU A 255 10.21 12.59 -13.67
CA LEU A 255 11.06 11.81 -14.58
C LEU A 255 10.90 12.21 -16.06
N ARG A 256 9.79 12.86 -16.41
CA ARG A 256 9.51 13.30 -17.78
C ARG A 256 10.10 14.67 -18.13
N LEU A 257 10.28 15.55 -17.14
CA LEU A 257 10.80 16.90 -17.39
C LEU A 257 12.27 16.91 -17.81
N SER A 258 13.04 15.90 -17.43
CA SER A 258 14.35 15.61 -17.99
C SER A 258 14.18 15.02 -19.40
N GLN A 259 14.38 15.84 -20.44
CA GLN A 259 14.10 15.50 -21.84
C GLN A 259 14.83 14.23 -22.35
N GLU A 260 15.84 13.74 -21.64
CA GLU A 260 16.59 12.52 -21.98
C GLU A 260 16.01 11.23 -21.36
N LEU A 261 15.08 11.32 -20.40
CA LEU A 261 14.62 10.20 -19.55
C LEU A 261 13.19 9.70 -19.86
N GLY A 262 12.62 10.08 -21.02
CA GLY A 262 11.27 9.63 -21.40
C GLY A 262 11.12 8.09 -21.48
N GLY A 263 12.20 7.39 -21.86
CA GLY A 263 12.26 5.93 -21.84
C GLY A 263 12.29 5.35 -20.43
N ASP A 264 13.01 6.00 -19.53
CA ASP A 264 13.21 5.54 -18.15
C ASP A 264 11.90 5.56 -17.37
N ALA A 265 11.12 6.64 -17.48
CA ALA A 265 9.80 6.72 -16.85
C ALA A 265 8.88 5.55 -17.27
N ARG A 266 8.91 5.16 -18.56
CA ARG A 266 8.16 4.00 -19.07
C ARG A 266 8.70 2.69 -18.50
N ALA A 267 10.01 2.50 -18.49
CA ALA A 267 10.65 1.31 -17.93
C ALA A 267 10.30 1.14 -16.44
N TYR A 268 10.38 2.22 -15.65
CA TYR A 268 9.99 2.21 -14.24
C TYR A 268 8.53 1.81 -14.04
N PHE A 269 7.63 2.44 -14.78
CA PHE A 269 6.22 2.15 -14.65
C PHE A 269 5.88 0.70 -15.07
N ILE A 270 6.54 0.18 -16.10
CA ILE A 270 6.42 -1.23 -16.49
C ILE A 270 6.93 -2.15 -15.38
N ASN A 271 8.06 -1.83 -14.74
CA ASN A 271 8.55 -2.62 -13.61
C ASN A 271 7.58 -2.61 -12.43
N PHE A 272 6.91 -1.48 -12.15
CA PHE A 272 5.83 -1.42 -11.14
C PHE A 272 4.64 -2.30 -11.49
N LEU A 273 4.20 -2.27 -12.75
CA LEU A 273 3.15 -3.17 -13.22
C LEU A 273 3.58 -4.64 -13.09
N GLN A 274 4.84 -4.96 -13.35
CA GLN A 274 5.35 -6.32 -13.17
C GLN A 274 5.38 -6.77 -11.70
N THR A 275 5.72 -5.88 -10.76
CA THR A 275 5.69 -6.17 -9.32
C THR A 275 4.33 -6.68 -8.84
N ILE A 276 3.23 -6.20 -9.41
CA ILE A 276 1.87 -6.60 -9.01
C ILE A 276 1.25 -7.66 -9.93
N ARG A 277 1.86 -7.97 -11.08
CA ARG A 277 1.23 -8.76 -12.14
C ARG A 277 0.75 -10.14 -11.69
N ASN A 278 1.63 -10.89 -11.03
CA ASN A 278 1.31 -12.24 -10.58
C ASN A 278 0.19 -12.22 -9.54
N MET A 279 0.24 -11.28 -8.60
CA MET A 279 -0.84 -11.08 -7.63
C MET A 279 -2.18 -10.83 -8.33
N VAL A 280 -2.22 -9.92 -9.31
CA VAL A 280 -3.46 -9.60 -10.03
C VAL A 280 -4.04 -10.86 -10.69
N TYR A 281 -3.23 -11.67 -11.37
CA TYR A 281 -3.73 -12.89 -12.01
C TYR A 281 -4.12 -13.99 -11.03
N GLU A 282 -3.44 -14.12 -9.89
CA GLU A 282 -3.87 -15.02 -8.82
C GLU A 282 -5.25 -14.61 -8.28
N LEU A 283 -5.45 -13.32 -8.03
CA LEU A 283 -6.74 -12.81 -7.57
C LEU A 283 -7.83 -13.00 -8.62
N LEU A 284 -7.53 -12.80 -9.91
CA LEU A 284 -8.49 -12.96 -11.01
C LEU A 284 -8.87 -14.43 -11.29
N TYR A 285 -7.92 -15.36 -11.17
CA TYR A 285 -8.10 -16.72 -11.71
C TYR A 285 -8.02 -17.85 -10.69
N ASP A 286 -7.36 -17.60 -9.56
CA ASP A 286 -7.18 -18.58 -8.50
C ASP A 286 -8.10 -18.30 -7.29
N CYS A 287 -8.81 -17.16 -7.28
CA CYS A 287 -9.76 -16.76 -6.24
C CYS A 287 -11.15 -16.52 -6.83
N GLU A 288 -12.10 -17.45 -6.64
CA GLU A 288 -13.44 -17.38 -7.27
C GLU A 288 -14.31 -16.22 -6.75
N TYR A 289 -14.11 -15.82 -5.50
CA TYR A 289 -14.93 -14.81 -4.82
C TYR A 289 -14.33 -13.39 -4.86
N ILE A 290 -13.20 -13.18 -5.55
CA ILE A 290 -12.52 -11.90 -5.54
C ILE A 290 -12.79 -11.15 -6.84
N VAL A 291 -13.17 -9.88 -6.70
CA VAL A 291 -13.29 -8.94 -7.83
C VAL A 291 -12.16 -7.94 -7.74
N VAL A 292 -11.36 -7.83 -8.81
CA VAL A 292 -10.17 -6.97 -8.85
C VAL A 292 -10.40 -5.80 -9.80
N ARG A 293 -10.03 -4.59 -9.35
CA ARG A 293 -9.81 -3.41 -10.20
C ARG A 293 -8.39 -2.92 -10.00
N VAL A 294 -7.72 -2.49 -11.07
CA VAL A 294 -6.44 -1.81 -11.00
C VAL A 294 -6.61 -0.38 -11.48
N THR A 295 -6.24 0.60 -10.67
CA THR A 295 -6.34 2.03 -10.97
C THR A 295 -4.94 2.64 -10.93
N HIS A 296 -4.59 3.50 -11.88
CA HIS A 296 -3.37 4.28 -11.85
C HIS A 296 -3.69 5.74 -11.51
N GLN A 297 -3.06 6.25 -10.45
CA GLN A 297 -3.09 7.64 -10.03
C GLN A 297 -1.65 8.19 -10.09
N ASP A 298 -1.43 9.17 -10.97
CA ASP A 298 -0.14 9.86 -11.09
C ASP A 298 -0.33 11.33 -10.67
N ASP A 299 0.45 11.78 -9.69
CA ASP A 299 0.31 13.13 -9.11
C ASP A 299 0.81 14.27 -10.01
N GLY A 300 1.46 13.98 -11.14
CA GLY A 300 1.98 15.01 -12.05
C GLY A 300 1.67 14.82 -13.54
N LEU A 301 1.27 13.63 -13.98
CA LEU A 301 0.98 13.36 -15.39
C LEU A 301 -0.50 13.45 -15.73
N MET A 302 -1.40 13.17 -14.78
CA MET A 302 -2.82 12.99 -15.06
C MET A 302 -3.67 13.71 -14.03
N ALA A 303 -4.69 14.46 -14.50
CA ALA A 303 -5.64 15.10 -13.59
C ALA A 303 -6.56 14.08 -12.90
N PHE A 304 -6.84 12.96 -13.56
CA PHE A 304 -7.79 11.94 -13.13
C PHE A 304 -7.14 10.56 -13.10
N PRO A 305 -7.51 9.70 -12.12
CA PRO A 305 -7.11 8.30 -12.13
C PRO A 305 -7.61 7.58 -13.39
N LYS A 306 -6.83 6.62 -13.86
CA LYS A 306 -7.18 5.76 -15.00
C LYS A 306 -7.41 4.32 -14.56
N ASP A 307 -8.41 3.67 -15.11
CA ASP A 307 -8.63 2.23 -14.91
C ASP A 307 -7.67 1.43 -15.80
N TYR A 308 -6.76 0.69 -15.18
CA TYR A 308 -5.71 -0.13 -15.80
C TYR A 308 -6.05 -1.63 -15.79
N THR A 309 -7.24 -2.01 -15.32
CA THR A 309 -7.67 -3.41 -15.20
C THR A 309 -7.55 -4.15 -16.53
N GLY A 310 -7.88 -3.49 -17.65
CA GLY A 310 -7.82 -4.06 -18.99
C GLY A 310 -6.42 -4.37 -19.53
N LEU A 311 -5.35 -3.94 -18.84
CA LEU A 311 -3.98 -4.35 -19.18
C LEU A 311 -3.67 -5.77 -18.70
N PHE A 312 -4.40 -6.28 -17.71
CA PHE A 312 -4.22 -7.62 -17.16
C PHE A 312 -5.10 -8.62 -17.92
N ASN A 313 -4.77 -8.83 -19.19
CA ASN A 313 -5.62 -9.52 -20.15
C ASN A 313 -5.24 -10.99 -20.45
N LEU A 314 -4.27 -11.59 -19.76
CA LEU A 314 -4.03 -13.03 -19.92
C LEU A 314 -5.31 -13.79 -19.64
N THR A 315 -5.62 -14.81 -20.42
CA THR A 315 -6.69 -15.77 -20.12
C THR A 315 -6.31 -16.69 -18.95
N LYS A 316 -7.30 -17.39 -18.37
CA LYS A 316 -7.07 -18.38 -17.31
C LYS A 316 -6.11 -19.49 -17.78
N GLU A 317 -6.24 -19.91 -19.04
CA GLU A 317 -5.38 -20.91 -19.68
C GLU A 317 -3.95 -20.41 -19.85
N GLN A 318 -3.76 -19.15 -20.29
CA GLN A 318 -2.44 -18.54 -20.38
C GLN A 318 -1.81 -18.34 -19.00
N TRP A 319 -2.58 -17.96 -17.99
CA TRP A 319 -2.08 -17.88 -16.61
C TRP A 319 -1.63 -19.25 -16.08
N ALA A 320 -2.44 -20.29 -16.30
CA ALA A 320 -2.06 -21.66 -15.95
C ALA A 320 -0.80 -22.13 -16.70
N TYR A 321 -0.68 -21.78 -17.99
CA TYR A 321 0.53 -22.07 -18.78
C TYR A 321 1.74 -21.35 -18.20
N GLU A 322 1.64 -20.04 -17.91
CA GLU A 322 2.73 -19.27 -17.30
C GLU A 322 3.17 -19.88 -15.96
N LYS A 323 2.22 -20.19 -15.06
CA LYS A 323 2.49 -20.90 -13.80
C LYS A 323 3.18 -22.25 -14.01
N SER A 324 2.76 -23.04 -15.00
CA SER A 324 3.34 -24.37 -15.26
C SER A 324 4.82 -24.32 -15.67
N ARG A 325 5.28 -23.17 -16.16
CA ARG A 325 6.67 -22.95 -16.55
C ARG A 325 7.51 -22.46 -15.37
N GLN A 326 6.87 -21.95 -14.32
CA GLN A 326 7.54 -21.45 -13.11
C GLN A 326 8.25 -22.57 -12.36
N SER A 327 9.45 -22.26 -11.88
CA SER A 327 10.10 -23.14 -10.91
C SER A 327 9.29 -23.13 -9.60
N PRO A 328 9.20 -24.26 -8.88
CA PRO A 328 8.47 -24.30 -7.62
C PRO A 328 8.94 -23.20 -6.66
N ASN A 329 8.00 -22.46 -6.07
CA ASN A 329 8.25 -21.36 -5.13
C ASN A 329 9.02 -20.15 -5.69
N CYS A 330 9.03 -19.93 -7.01
CA CYS A 330 9.69 -18.79 -7.64
C CYS A 330 8.66 -17.78 -8.16
N ASP A 331 8.72 -16.53 -7.66
CA ASP A 331 7.96 -15.43 -8.23
C ASP A 331 8.76 -14.78 -9.37
N TRP A 332 8.29 -14.96 -10.60
CA TRP A 332 8.96 -14.44 -11.80
C TRP A 332 8.81 -12.95 -12.01
N ALA A 333 8.13 -12.20 -11.13
CA ALA A 333 8.03 -10.74 -11.26
C ALA A 333 9.40 -10.08 -11.51
N GLU A 334 10.44 -10.61 -10.87
CA GLU A 334 11.83 -10.12 -10.97
C GLU A 334 12.55 -10.51 -12.27
N ASN A 335 12.06 -11.54 -12.98
CA ASN A 335 12.66 -12.04 -14.22
C ASN A 335 12.25 -11.20 -15.44
N PHE A 336 11.31 -10.27 -15.27
CA PHE A 336 10.70 -9.48 -16.34
C PHE A 336 11.02 -7.99 -16.25
N TRP A 337 12.03 -7.59 -15.49
CA TRP A 337 12.38 -6.19 -15.35
C TRP A 337 13.01 -5.62 -16.60
N ILE A 338 12.71 -4.36 -16.88
CA ILE A 338 13.42 -3.51 -17.83
C ILE A 338 14.50 -2.76 -17.08
N LEU A 339 15.75 -3.01 -17.46
CA LEU A 339 16.92 -2.29 -17.00
C LEU A 339 16.99 -0.96 -17.76
N PRO A 340 17.15 0.19 -17.09
CA PRO A 340 17.28 1.50 -17.73
C PRO A 340 18.68 1.70 -18.34
N VAL A 341 19.17 0.70 -19.08
CA VAL A 341 20.50 0.67 -19.70
C VAL A 341 20.41 0.09 -21.10
N ASN A 342 21.08 0.73 -22.05
CA ASN A 342 21.19 0.25 -23.42
C ASN A 342 22.10 -0.98 -23.51
N CYS A 343 21.85 -1.86 -24.46
CA CYS A 343 22.61 -3.09 -24.64
C CYS A 343 24.11 -2.84 -24.87
N ASP A 344 24.46 -1.76 -25.56
CA ASP A 344 25.85 -1.41 -25.87
C ASP A 344 26.64 -0.91 -24.66
N LEU A 345 25.96 -0.54 -23.57
CA LEU A 345 26.55 -0.01 -22.34
C LEU A 345 26.73 -1.09 -21.25
N LEU A 346 26.15 -2.27 -21.45
CA LEU A 346 26.15 -3.37 -20.50
C LEU A 346 26.83 -4.60 -21.13
N PRO A 347 28.04 -4.99 -20.67
CA PRO A 347 28.68 -6.21 -21.17
C PRO A 347 27.74 -7.43 -21.06
N VAL A 348 27.71 -8.27 -22.10
CA VAL A 348 26.80 -9.44 -22.18
C VAL A 348 26.86 -10.33 -20.95
N HIS A 349 28.05 -10.50 -20.38
CA HIS A 349 28.25 -11.28 -19.16
C HIS A 349 27.57 -10.64 -17.94
N ASP A 350 27.55 -9.31 -17.84
CA ASP A 350 26.92 -8.61 -16.72
C ASP A 350 25.39 -8.54 -16.92
N GLN A 351 24.92 -8.47 -18.17
CA GLN A 351 23.50 -8.64 -18.48
C GLN A 351 22.98 -10.02 -18.05
N ALA A 352 23.72 -11.08 -18.33
CA ALA A 352 23.35 -12.43 -17.92
C ALA A 352 23.27 -12.58 -16.38
N LYS A 353 24.01 -11.74 -15.63
CA LYS A 353 23.98 -11.72 -14.17
C LYS A 353 22.80 -10.93 -13.61
N LEU A 354 22.49 -9.78 -14.21
CA LEU A 354 21.38 -8.91 -13.78
C LEU A 354 20.01 -9.48 -14.12
N GLY A 355 19.90 -10.33 -15.13
CA GLY A 355 18.60 -10.77 -15.64
C GLY A 355 17.86 -9.64 -16.35
N GLY A 356 16.56 -9.82 -16.56
CA GLY A 356 15.70 -8.81 -17.19
C GLY A 356 16.08 -8.49 -18.65
N TYR A 357 15.61 -7.33 -19.12
CA TYR A 357 15.69 -6.87 -20.51
C TYR A 357 16.23 -5.44 -20.57
N ASN A 358 16.96 -5.10 -21.62
CA ASN A 358 17.52 -3.76 -21.78
C ASN A 358 16.44 -2.76 -22.23
N ILE A 359 16.67 -1.47 -22.00
CA ILE A 359 15.72 -0.41 -22.36
C ILE A 359 15.46 -0.34 -23.88
N ASP A 360 16.44 -0.73 -24.71
CA ASP A 360 16.28 -0.83 -26.17
C ASP A 360 15.19 -1.84 -26.60
N GLN A 361 14.86 -2.78 -25.72
CA GLN A 361 13.83 -3.82 -25.94
C GLN A 361 12.47 -3.40 -25.39
N LEU A 362 12.35 -2.22 -24.76
CA LEU A 362 11.15 -1.79 -24.05
C LEU A 362 9.91 -1.84 -24.94
N ASP A 363 9.95 -1.30 -26.16
CA ASP A 363 8.78 -1.27 -27.03
C ASP A 363 8.31 -2.66 -27.46
N GLU A 364 9.25 -3.55 -27.80
CA GLU A 364 8.94 -4.93 -28.18
C GLU A 364 8.44 -5.74 -26.97
N PHE A 365 9.04 -5.51 -25.80
CA PHE A 365 8.61 -6.10 -24.54
C PHE A 365 7.18 -5.67 -24.20
N VAL A 366 6.88 -4.36 -24.22
CA VAL A 366 5.56 -3.82 -23.87
C VAL A 366 4.50 -4.36 -24.83
N ARG A 367 4.79 -4.37 -26.13
CA ARG A 367 3.88 -4.96 -27.12
C ARG A 367 3.65 -6.45 -26.87
N SER A 368 4.70 -7.24 -26.72
CA SER A 368 4.57 -8.70 -26.61
C SER A 368 3.99 -9.17 -25.27
N ARG A 369 4.30 -8.47 -24.17
CA ARG A 369 3.97 -8.89 -22.80
C ARG A 369 2.71 -8.23 -22.24
N TRP A 370 2.37 -7.03 -22.72
CA TRP A 370 1.22 -6.25 -22.28
C TRP A 370 0.23 -5.96 -23.41
N GLY A 371 0.59 -6.21 -24.67
CA GLY A 371 -0.28 -6.00 -25.83
C GLY A 371 -0.64 -4.54 -26.06
N VAL A 372 0.26 -3.60 -25.71
CA VAL A 372 0.05 -2.15 -25.87
C VAL A 372 1.24 -1.48 -26.53
N GLY A 373 1.01 -0.35 -27.20
CA GLY A 373 2.06 0.47 -27.79
C GLY A 373 2.62 1.51 -26.81
N ASP A 374 1.72 2.22 -26.13
CA ASP A 374 2.07 3.24 -25.13
C ASP A 374 1.32 3.01 -23.81
N ILE A 375 2.03 2.47 -22.81
CA ILE A 375 1.51 2.13 -21.47
C ILE A 375 0.93 3.32 -20.69
N PHE A 376 1.26 4.57 -21.06
CA PHE A 376 0.70 5.75 -20.40
C PHE A 376 -0.60 6.22 -21.03
N ARG A 377 -0.82 5.89 -22.31
CA ARG A 377 -2.02 6.28 -23.05
C ARG A 377 -3.06 5.17 -23.01
N GLU A 378 -2.63 3.95 -23.28
CA GLU A 378 -3.47 2.76 -23.39
C GLU A 378 -3.69 2.13 -22.01
N THR A 379 -4.95 1.82 -21.73
CA THR A 379 -5.40 1.21 -20.47
C THR A 379 -5.95 -0.21 -20.66
N VAL A 380 -6.04 -0.64 -21.91
CA VAL A 380 -6.55 -1.94 -22.32
C VAL A 380 -5.58 -2.51 -23.33
N SER A 381 -5.27 -3.78 -23.18
CA SER A 381 -4.45 -4.51 -24.14
C SER A 381 -5.18 -4.63 -25.48
N ILE A 382 -4.56 -4.18 -26.56
CA ILE A 382 -5.10 -4.17 -27.93
C ILE A 382 -4.59 -5.35 -28.77
N GLU A 383 -3.45 -5.93 -28.38
CA GLU A 383 -2.84 -7.08 -29.04
C GLU A 383 -2.87 -8.32 -28.12
N PRO A 384 -3.09 -9.52 -28.67
CA PRO A 384 -3.03 -10.75 -27.88
C PRO A 384 -1.59 -11.01 -27.39
N ILE A 385 -1.44 -11.43 -26.13
CA ILE A 385 -0.16 -11.89 -25.62
C ILE A 385 0.16 -13.25 -26.23
N VAL A 386 1.30 -13.33 -26.92
CA VAL A 386 1.78 -14.53 -27.63
C VAL A 386 3.08 -15.06 -27.04
N GLU A 387 3.32 -16.36 -27.19
CA GLU A 387 4.57 -17.00 -26.81
C GLU A 387 5.76 -16.45 -27.59
N GLY A 388 6.84 -16.12 -26.89
CA GLY A 388 7.99 -15.45 -27.45
C GLY A 388 9.08 -15.14 -26.41
N PRO A 389 10.01 -14.23 -26.73
CA PRO A 389 11.15 -13.92 -25.86
C PRO A 389 10.78 -13.25 -24.52
N TYR A 390 9.55 -12.73 -24.41
CA TYR A 390 9.06 -11.99 -23.25
C TYR A 390 7.91 -12.68 -22.50
N TRP A 391 7.50 -13.88 -22.93
CA TRP A 391 6.46 -14.70 -22.29
C TRP A 391 6.50 -16.16 -22.81
N PRO A 392 6.31 -17.20 -21.98
CA PRO A 392 5.97 -17.17 -20.55
C PRO A 392 7.16 -17.08 -19.61
N VAL A 393 8.38 -17.33 -20.09
CA VAL A 393 9.58 -17.40 -19.24
C VAL A 393 10.39 -16.11 -19.36
N GLY A 394 10.69 -15.49 -18.22
CA GLY A 394 11.53 -14.29 -18.16
C GLY A 394 13.02 -14.61 -18.22
N ARG A 395 13.85 -13.58 -18.04
CA ARG A 395 15.30 -13.70 -17.92
C ARG A 395 15.69 -13.61 -16.45
N PRO A 396 15.90 -14.73 -15.75
CA PRO A 396 16.19 -14.71 -14.33
C PRO A 396 17.55 -14.08 -14.02
N VAL A 397 17.62 -13.42 -12.88
CA VAL A 397 18.88 -12.92 -12.28
C VAL A 397 19.73 -14.11 -11.84
N ASP A 398 21.05 -14.01 -11.95
CA ASP A 398 21.94 -14.99 -11.32
C ASP A 398 21.80 -14.91 -9.79
N ALA A 399 21.30 -15.98 -9.19
CA ALA A 399 21.01 -16.04 -7.76
C ALA A 399 22.25 -15.86 -6.87
N LEU A 400 23.45 -16.22 -7.35
CA LEU A 400 24.70 -15.97 -6.62
C LEU A 400 25.02 -14.47 -6.62
N PHE A 401 24.88 -13.83 -7.78
CA PHE A 401 25.10 -12.40 -7.94
C PHE A 401 24.14 -11.56 -7.07
N ALA A 402 22.85 -11.93 -7.03
CA ALA A 402 21.85 -11.25 -6.20
C ALA A 402 22.17 -11.33 -4.69
N ARG A 403 22.63 -12.50 -4.21
CA ARG A 403 22.97 -12.71 -2.79
C ARG A 403 24.24 -11.97 -2.36
N GLU A 404 25.24 -11.88 -3.23
CA GLU A 404 26.46 -11.11 -2.96
C GLU A 404 26.13 -9.63 -2.75
N ARG A 405 25.18 -9.08 -3.53
CA ARG A 405 24.76 -7.68 -3.41
C ARG A 405 23.89 -7.39 -2.20
N GLN A 406 22.95 -8.27 -1.84
CA GLN A 406 22.14 -8.10 -0.63
C GLN A 406 22.96 -8.10 0.67
N ASN A 407 24.09 -8.82 0.69
CA ASN A 407 24.98 -8.91 1.84
C ASN A 407 26.13 -7.89 1.82
N THR A 408 26.29 -7.15 0.72
CA THR A 408 27.22 -6.02 0.70
C THR A 408 26.48 -4.86 1.35
N PRO A 409 26.84 -4.42 2.58
CA PRO A 409 26.24 -3.21 3.13
C PRO A 409 26.47 -2.12 2.09
N THR A 410 25.40 -1.44 1.68
CA THR A 410 25.50 -0.23 0.88
C THR A 410 26.49 0.64 1.62
N LEU A 411 27.72 0.74 1.11
CA LEU A 411 28.67 1.72 1.60
C LEU A 411 27.96 3.03 1.30
N ILE A 412 27.30 3.58 2.31
CA ILE A 412 26.95 4.98 2.35
C ILE A 412 28.33 5.62 2.21
N TYR A 413 28.64 6.07 0.99
CA TYR A 413 29.78 6.91 0.77
C TYR A 413 29.47 8.17 1.58
N ASP A 414 29.99 8.23 2.80
CA ASP A 414 30.30 9.49 3.47
C ASP A 414 31.34 10.18 2.58
N GLU A 415 30.86 10.83 1.52
CA GLU A 415 31.59 11.90 0.90
C GLU A 415 31.64 13.02 1.93
N GLN A 416 32.74 13.02 2.68
CA GLN A 416 33.27 14.21 3.30
C GLN A 416 33.46 15.29 2.21
N CYS A 417 32.43 16.08 1.96
CA CYS A 417 32.55 17.35 1.28
C CYS A 417 33.17 18.36 2.26
N ASN A 418 34.47 18.59 2.10
CA ASN A 418 35.08 19.89 2.41
C ASN A 418 34.78 20.87 1.27
#